data_AF-A0A1F6P1K8-F1
#
_entry.id   AF-A0A1F6P1K8-F1
#
_cell.length_a   1.000
_cell.length_b   1.000
_cell.length_c   1.000
_cell.angle_alpha   90.00
_cell.angle_beta   90.00
_cell.angle_gamma   90.00
#
_symmetry.space_group_name_H-M   'P 1'
#
loop_
_entity.id
_entity.type
_entity.pdbx_description
1 polymer ?
#
loop_
_entity_poly.entity_id
_entity_poly.type
_entity_poly.pdbx_seq_one_letter_code
_entity_poly.pdbx_strand_id
1 'polypeptide(L)'
;MRKTFTPGQKAQIATAVLKGQQSIAQIASENEVHPTQVNQWAKIAKDGLPLLFADKRKNEYKELQDKIEQLYKLIGQRDSELDWLKKKLHLDT
;
A
#
# COMPACT_ATOMS: atom_id res chain seq x y z
N MET A 1 30.46 -9.60 4.04
CA MET A 1 29.21 -9.94 3.31
C MET A 1 28.03 -9.43 4.13
N ARG A 2 27.08 -8.69 3.55
CA ARG A 2 25.93 -8.14 4.30
C ARG A 2 24.94 -9.28 4.59
N LYS A 3 24.72 -9.62 5.87
CA LYS A 3 23.70 -10.61 6.26
C LYS A 3 22.32 -10.14 5.78
N THR A 4 21.60 -11.00 5.05
CA THR A 4 20.25 -10.72 4.57
C THR A 4 19.24 -11.36 5.52
N PHE A 5 18.15 -10.64 5.80
CA PHE A 5 17.08 -11.11 6.68
C PHE A 5 15.78 -11.20 5.90
N THR A 6 15.06 -12.31 6.06
CA THR A 6 13.75 -12.51 5.44
C THR A 6 12.71 -11.57 6.09
N PRO A 7 11.59 -11.27 5.41
CA PRO A 7 10.51 -10.49 6.00
C PRO A 7 10.00 -11.07 7.32
N GLY A 8 9.89 -12.40 7.41
CA GLY A 8 9.45 -13.09 8.63
C GLY A 8 10.42 -12.90 9.80
N GLN A 9 11.74 -13.02 9.56
CA GLN A 9 12.75 -12.78 10.58
C GLN A 9 12.69 -11.34 11.12
N LYS A 10 12.55 -10.35 10.22
CA LYS A 10 12.41 -8.94 10.61
C LYS A 10 11.17 -8.72 11.47
N ALA A 11 10.04 -9.33 11.10
CA ALA A 11 8.79 -9.23 11.84
C ALA A 11 8.88 -9.87 13.24
N GLN A 12 9.53 -11.05 13.36
CA GLN A 12 9.78 -11.70 14.65
C GLN A 12 10.62 -10.81 15.57
N ILE A 13 11.73 -10.28 15.06
CA ILE A 13 12.64 -9.40 15.81
C ILE A 13 11.92 -8.12 16.23
N ALA A 14 11.19 -7.46 15.32
CA ALA A 14 10.40 -6.27 15.63
C ALA A 14 9.34 -6.56 16.71
N THR A 15 8.67 -7.71 16.63
CA THR A 15 7.67 -8.12 17.62
C THR A 15 8.29 -8.35 19.00
N ALA A 16 9.47 -8.96 19.08
CA ALA A 16 10.20 -9.15 20.34
C ALA A 16 10.50 -7.79 21.01
N VAL A 17 10.91 -6.79 20.23
CA VAL A 17 11.11 -5.41 20.73
C VAL A 17 9.80 -4.81 21.23
N LEU A 18 8.72 -4.94 20.46
CA LEU A 18 7.40 -4.39 20.82
C LEU A 18 6.79 -5.05 22.06
N LYS A 19 7.13 -6.32 22.34
CA LYS A 19 6.73 -7.03 23.57
C LYS A 19 7.45 -6.51 24.82
N GLY A 20 8.63 -5.89 24.67
CA GLY A 20 9.37 -5.24 25.77
C GLY A 20 9.97 -6.18 26.82
N GLN A 21 10.01 -7.50 26.58
CA GLN A 21 10.51 -8.48 27.55
C GLN A 21 12.04 -8.60 27.57
N GLN A 22 12.72 -8.18 26.51
CA GLN A 22 14.17 -8.21 26.36
C GLN A 22 14.67 -6.83 25.93
N SER A 23 15.90 -6.49 26.29
CA SER A 23 16.53 -5.27 25.80
C SER A 23 16.86 -5.37 24.32
N ILE A 24 16.93 -4.23 23.63
CA ILE A 24 17.36 -4.18 22.22
C ILE A 24 18.75 -4.79 22.03
N ALA A 25 19.66 -4.60 22.98
CA ALA A 25 21.01 -5.15 22.94
C ALA A 25 21.01 -6.69 23.03
N GLN A 26 20.14 -7.24 23.86
CA GLN A 26 19.97 -8.70 23.97
C GLN A 26 19.37 -9.28 22.68
N ILE A 27 18.30 -8.70 22.16
CA ILE A 27 17.66 -9.13 20.91
C ILE A 27 18.66 -9.04 19.73
N ALA A 28 19.43 -7.96 19.68
CA ALA A 28 20.50 -7.76 18.71
C ALA A 28 21.55 -8.86 18.78
N SER A 29 22.01 -9.20 19.99
CA SER A 29 23.01 -10.25 20.20
C SER A 29 22.48 -11.64 19.82
N GLU A 30 21.28 -12.00 20.27
CA GLU A 30 20.66 -13.33 20.03
C GLU A 30 20.39 -13.59 18.54
N ASN A 31 20.11 -12.54 17.77
CA ASN A 31 19.79 -12.64 16.35
C ASN A 31 20.96 -12.25 15.43
N GLU A 32 22.13 -11.95 16.02
CA GLU A 32 23.33 -11.45 15.32
C GLU A 32 23.02 -10.25 14.39
N VAL A 33 22.26 -9.29 14.91
CA VAL A 33 21.80 -8.09 14.21
C VAL A 33 22.34 -6.84 14.91
N HIS A 34 22.71 -5.82 14.15
CA HIS A 34 23.10 -4.54 14.74
C HIS A 34 21.89 -3.86 15.44
N PRO A 35 22.04 -3.30 16.66
CA PRO A 35 20.94 -2.65 17.41
C PRO A 35 20.17 -1.58 16.62
N THR A 36 20.83 -0.86 15.72
CA THR A 36 20.19 0.12 14.82
C THR A 36 19.16 -0.52 13.89
N GLN A 37 19.45 -1.72 13.34
CA GLN A 37 18.52 -2.43 12.46
C GLN A 37 17.31 -2.96 13.25
N VAL A 38 17.55 -3.44 14.47
CA VAL A 38 16.49 -3.87 15.40
C VAL A 38 15.52 -2.72 15.69
N ASN A 39 16.05 -1.54 16.04
CA ASN A 39 15.25 -0.32 16.23
C ASN A 39 14.49 0.07 14.96
N GLN A 40 15.14 0.00 13.81
CA GLN A 40 14.51 0.33 12.52
C GLN A 40 13.32 -0.58 12.23
N TRP A 41 13.45 -1.90 12.44
CA TRP A 41 12.36 -2.84 12.20
C TRP A 41 11.23 -2.69 13.21
N ALA A 42 11.56 -2.43 14.48
CA ALA A 42 10.57 -2.11 15.50
C ALA A 42 9.75 -0.86 15.13
N LYS A 43 10.42 0.19 14.62
CA LYS A 43 9.76 1.39 14.12
C LYS A 43 8.84 1.09 12.92
N ILE A 44 9.34 0.37 11.92
CA ILE A 44 8.53 -0.03 10.75
C ILE A 44 7.29 -0.82 11.17
N ALA A 45 7.44 -1.77 12.09
CA ALA A 45 6.30 -2.54 12.60
C ALA A 45 5.31 -1.64 13.35
N LYS A 46 5.79 -0.75 14.24
CA LYS A 46 4.95 0.17 14.99
C LYS A 46 4.17 1.12 14.08
N ASP A 47 4.81 1.68 13.07
CA ASP A 47 4.20 2.62 12.13
C ASP A 47 3.23 1.90 11.16
N GLY A 48 3.52 0.64 10.82
CA GLY A 48 2.68 -0.18 9.95
C GLY A 48 1.48 -0.82 10.62
N LEU A 49 1.55 -1.12 11.93
CA LEU A 49 0.48 -1.77 12.69
C LEU A 49 -0.88 -1.05 12.57
N PRO A 50 -0.99 0.29 12.76
CA PRO A 50 -2.26 1.00 12.58
C PRO A 50 -2.89 0.81 11.20
N LEU A 51 -2.07 0.68 10.16
CA LEU A 51 -2.55 0.50 8.78
C LEU A 51 -3.20 -0.86 8.55
N LEU A 52 -2.94 -1.85 9.40
CA LEU A 52 -3.60 -3.16 9.36
C LEU A 52 -5.02 -3.11 9.93
N PHE A 53 -5.30 -2.12 10.79
CA PHE A 53 -6.62 -1.88 11.37
C PHE A 53 -7.43 -0.83 10.59
N ALA A 54 -6.79 -0.12 9.65
CA ALA A 54 -7.48 0.76 8.72
C ALA A 54 -8.26 -0.06 7.69
N ASP A 55 -9.56 0.23 7.52
CA ASP A 55 -10.36 -0.42 6.47
C ASP A 55 -10.01 0.16 5.09
N LYS A 56 -8.92 -0.34 4.51
CA LYS A 56 -8.44 0.08 3.18
C LYS A 56 -9.45 -0.20 2.07
N ARG A 57 -10.34 -1.18 2.25
CA ARG A 57 -11.39 -1.51 1.26
C ARG A 57 -12.29 -0.31 1.03
N LYS A 58 -12.57 0.49 2.06
CA LYS A 58 -13.44 1.67 1.93
C LYS A 58 -12.80 2.75 1.05
N ASN A 59 -11.50 2.97 1.18
CA ASN A 59 -10.78 3.96 0.37
C ASN A 59 -10.53 3.46 -1.05
N GLU A 60 -10.05 2.24 -1.22
CA GLU A 60 -9.82 1.64 -2.54
C GLU A 60 -11.12 1.51 -3.35
N TYR A 61 -12.22 1.14 -2.69
CA TYR A 61 -13.53 1.07 -3.33
C TYR A 61 -14.02 2.46 -3.76
N LYS A 62 -13.84 3.48 -2.92
CA LYS A 62 -14.18 4.86 -3.28
C LYS A 62 -13.36 5.38 -4.45
N GLU A 63 -12.04 5.18 -4.43
CA GLU A 63 -11.16 5.58 -5.53
C GLU A 63 -11.53 4.85 -6.83
N LEU A 64 -11.91 3.58 -6.74
CA LEU A 64 -12.39 2.81 -7.88
C LEU A 64 -13.73 3.33 -8.42
N GLN A 65 -14.66 3.66 -7.53
CA GLN A 65 -15.95 4.27 -7.90
C GLN A 65 -15.76 5.62 -8.58
N ASP A 66 -14.91 6.50 -8.04
CA ASP A 66 -14.61 7.81 -8.63
C ASP A 66 -14.00 7.66 -10.04
N LYS A 67 -13.11 6.68 -10.24
CA LYS A 67 -12.55 6.36 -11.56
C LYS A 67 -13.62 5.85 -12.53
N ILE A 68 -14.51 4.97 -12.08
CA ILE A 68 -15.61 4.45 -12.90
C ILE A 68 -16.53 5.59 -13.35
N GLU A 69 -16.90 6.50 -12.45
CA GLU A 69 -17.72 7.66 -12.78
C GLU A 69 -17.06 8.56 -13.83
N GLN A 70 -15.78 8.86 -13.66
CA GLN A 70 -15.00 9.64 -14.63
C GLN A 70 -14.96 8.98 -16.01
N LEU A 71 -14.76 7.66 -16.05
CA LEU A 71 -14.75 6.90 -17.30
C LEU A 71 -16.11 6.92 -17.99
N TYR A 72 -17.22 6.73 -17.27
CA TYR A 72 -18.56 6.83 -17.86
C TYR A 72 -18.84 8.22 -18.42
N LYS A 73 -18.43 9.28 -17.72
CA LYS A 73 -18.56 10.66 -18.23
C LYS A 73 -17.78 10.87 -19.51
N LEU A 74 -16.55 10.36 -19.58
CA LEU A 74 -15.72 10.45 -20.79
C LEU A 74 -16.36 9.68 -21.94
N ILE A 75 -16.86 8.46 -21.70
CA ILE A 75 -17.57 7.67 -22.73
C ILE A 75 -18.76 8.47 -23.27
N GLY A 76 -19.64 8.98 -22.41
CA GLY A 76 -20.81 9.74 -22.84
C GLY A 76 -20.46 11.02 -23.61
N GLN A 77 -19.39 11.72 -23.20
CA GLN A 77 -18.87 12.86 -23.94
C GLN A 77 -18.37 12.44 -25.32
N ARG A 78 -17.62 11.34 -25.42
CA ARG A 78 -17.06 10.85 -26.68
C ARG A 78 -18.14 10.34 -27.63
N ASP A 79 -19.14 9.64 -27.11
CA ASP A 79 -20.30 9.21 -27.89
C ASP A 79 -21.05 10.40 -28.47
N SER A 80 -21.27 11.45 -27.66
CA SER A 80 -21.89 12.70 -28.11
C SER A 80 -21.05 13.43 -29.18
N GLU A 81 -19.73 13.48 -29.01
CA GLU A 81 -18.80 14.06 -29.99
C GLU A 81 -18.82 13.26 -31.31
N LEU A 82 -18.83 11.92 -31.23
CA LEU A 82 -18.92 11.03 -32.39
C LEU A 82 -20.25 11.21 -33.13
N ASP A 83 -21.37 11.24 -32.41
CA ASP A 83 -22.69 11.44 -33.02
C ASP A 83 -22.81 12.82 -33.67
N TRP A 84 -22.23 13.85 -33.07
CA TRP A 84 -22.16 15.17 -33.68
C TRP A 84 -21.34 15.15 -34.98
N LEU A 85 -20.21 14.45 -35.00
CA LEU A 85 -19.38 14.29 -36.20
C LEU A 85 -20.09 13.50 -37.29
N LYS A 86 -20.75 12.39 -36.97
CA LYS A 86 -21.50 11.58 -37.95
C LYS A 86 -22.62 12.40 -38.60
N LYS A 87 -23.40 13.15 -37.80
CA LYS A 87 -24.44 14.08 -38.29
C LYS A 87 -23.87 15.10 -39.26
N LYS A 88 -22.74 15.73 -38.89
CA LYS A 88 -22.09 16.76 -39.70
C LYS A 88 -21.53 16.23 -41.01
N LEU A 89 -21.07 14.98 -41.01
CA LEU A 89 -20.52 14.32 -42.20
C LEU A 89 -21.59 13.57 -43.01
N HIS A 90 -22.86 13.64 -42.62
CA HIS A 90 -23.96 12.90 -43.23
C HIS A 90 -23.71 11.38 -43.30
N LEU A 91 -22.99 10.84 -42.31
CA LEU A 91 -22.69 9.41 -42.19
C LEU A 91 -23.80 8.61 -41.52
N ASP A 92 -24.91 9.25 -41.16
CA ASP A 92 -26.07 8.66 -40.48
C ASP A 92 -27.08 7.95 -41.43
N THR A 93 -26.66 7.60 -42.66
CA THR A 93 -27.47 6.81 -43.60
C THR A 93 -27.45 5.31 -43.32
#